data_AF-A0A4U7FBF6-F1
#
_entry.id   AF-A0A4U7FBF6-F1
#
_cell.length_a   1.000
_cell.length_b   1.000
_cell.length_c   1.000
_cell.angle_alpha   90.00
_cell.angle_beta   90.00
_cell.angle_gamma   90.00
#
_symmetry.space_group_name_H-M   'P 1'
#
loop_
_entity.id
_entity.type
_entity.pdbx_description
1 polymer ?
#
loop_
_entity_poly.entity_id
_entity_poly.type
_entity_poly.pdbx_seq_one_letter_code
_entity_poly.pdbx_strand_id
1 'polypeptide(L)'
;MELSRRGMLAGVGAACAVGAVGFAGATAVSDGGTASDAGAGGEEPIGGPTGGDATDGGSDGSAGAVDADPDAPFEARLLRDGEVDRRLFGAADLDEVEGVFDGDGEYLVYVALGDDGVDAFQERLAASGAVDEPERFVASMTLDGTEVRRVELDESTVSALTDDGWGGVLTLPFGEERVAESVYESLAAA
;
A
#
# COMPACT_ATOMS: atom_id res chain seq x y z
N MET A 1 30.80 -10.28 44.98
CA MET A 1 29.71 -11.10 44.44
C MET A 1 28.93 -10.23 43.49
N GLU A 2 29.31 -10.36 42.22
CA GLU A 2 28.66 -9.74 41.09
C GLU A 2 27.29 -10.39 40.89
N LEU A 3 26.24 -9.59 40.75
CA LEU A 3 24.98 -10.03 40.15
C LEU A 3 24.59 -8.98 39.11
N SER A 4 25.27 -9.06 37.97
CA SER A 4 24.80 -8.49 36.70
C SER A 4 23.42 -9.08 36.40
N ARG A 5 22.37 -8.28 36.56
CA ARG A 5 21.04 -8.59 36.03
C ARG A 5 20.97 -8.04 34.62
N ARG A 6 21.60 -8.76 33.69
CA ARG A 6 21.45 -8.54 32.26
C ARG A 6 20.18 -9.29 31.84
N GLY A 7 19.04 -8.60 31.94
CA GLY A 7 17.76 -9.09 31.45
C GLY A 7 17.79 -9.06 29.92
N MET A 8 17.89 -10.24 29.34
CA MET A 8 17.82 -10.51 27.91
C MET A 8 16.35 -10.58 27.52
N LEU A 9 15.80 -9.52 26.92
CA LEU A 9 14.51 -9.55 26.25
C LEU A 9 14.70 -10.32 24.94
N ALA A 10 14.29 -11.58 24.93
CA ALA A 10 14.16 -12.38 23.73
C ALA A 10 12.87 -11.96 23.02
N GLY A 11 13.02 -11.23 21.91
CA GLY A 11 11.91 -10.90 21.01
C GLY A 11 11.35 -12.16 20.38
N VAL A 12 10.04 -12.34 20.53
CA VAL A 12 9.26 -13.34 19.80
C VAL A 12 8.98 -12.74 18.43
N GLY A 13 9.65 -13.25 17.40
CA GLY A 13 9.33 -12.92 16.01
C GLY A 13 8.03 -13.62 15.63
N ALA A 14 6.95 -12.87 15.48
CA ALA A 14 5.74 -13.33 14.82
C ALA A 14 5.97 -13.21 13.31
N ALA A 15 6.16 -14.33 12.63
CA ALA A 15 6.11 -14.38 11.18
C ALA A 15 4.63 -14.40 10.77
N CYS A 16 4.05 -13.22 10.55
CA CYS A 16 2.74 -13.11 9.92
C CYS A 16 2.93 -13.34 8.42
N ALA A 17 2.53 -14.52 7.95
CA ALA A 17 2.33 -14.76 6.53
C ALA A 17 1.03 -14.02 6.13
N VAL A 18 1.15 -12.74 5.78
CA VAL A 18 0.02 -11.93 5.33
C VAL A 18 -0.26 -12.25 3.87
N GLY A 19 -1.46 -12.76 3.58
CA GLY A 19 -1.94 -12.94 2.22
C GLY A 19 -2.29 -11.58 1.64
N ALA A 20 -1.45 -11.07 0.72
CA ALA A 20 -1.80 -9.88 -0.05
C ALA A 20 -3.03 -10.17 -0.92
N VAL A 21 -4.14 -9.48 -0.66
CA VAL A 21 -5.31 -9.50 -1.53
C VAL A 21 -5.02 -8.60 -2.71
N GLY A 22 -4.62 -9.20 -3.83
CA GLY A 22 -4.46 -8.51 -5.10
C GLY A 22 -5.82 -8.17 -5.69
N PHE A 23 -6.25 -6.91 -5.55
CA PHE A 23 -7.48 -6.40 -6.15
C PHE A 23 -7.32 -6.28 -7.67
N ALA A 24 -7.89 -7.25 -8.41
CA ALA A 24 -8.00 -7.17 -9.87
C ALA A 24 -9.11 -6.20 -10.25
N GLY A 25 -8.76 -4.96 -10.62
CA GLY A 25 -9.71 -3.92 -11.02
C GLY A 25 -9.30 -2.48 -10.67
N ALA A 26 -8.20 -2.30 -9.93
CA ALA A 26 -7.71 -0.97 -9.57
C ALA A 26 -7.15 -0.25 -10.80
N THR A 27 -7.74 0.89 -11.16
CA THR A 27 -7.13 1.80 -12.14
C THR A 27 -6.17 2.71 -11.39
N ALA A 28 -4.87 2.63 -11.67
CA ALA A 28 -3.95 3.70 -11.27
C ALA A 28 -4.41 4.99 -11.96
N VAL A 29 -4.69 6.03 -11.19
CA VAL A 29 -5.02 7.34 -11.73
C VAL A 29 -3.72 8.05 -12.05
N SER A 30 -3.34 8.09 -13.32
CA SER A 30 -2.26 8.95 -13.80
C SER A 30 -2.74 10.40 -13.78
N ASP A 31 -2.00 11.27 -13.10
CA ASP A 31 -2.25 12.70 -13.17
C ASP A 31 -1.97 13.18 -14.61
N GLY A 32 -2.99 13.73 -15.25
CA GLY A 32 -3.00 14.00 -16.68
C GLY A 32 -2.09 15.15 -17.06
N GLY A 33 -0.92 14.81 -17.63
CA GLY A 33 -0.05 15.73 -18.38
C GLY A 33 0.17 15.25 -19.81
N THR A 34 -0.55 15.83 -20.77
CA THR A 34 -0.45 15.55 -22.21
C THR A 34 0.91 15.91 -22.82
N ALA A 35 1.54 14.98 -23.55
CA ALA A 35 2.24 15.27 -24.81
C ALA A 35 2.47 13.98 -25.64
N SER A 36 2.02 14.05 -26.89
CA SER A 36 2.20 13.06 -27.97
C SER A 36 3.66 12.98 -28.45
N ASP A 37 4.12 11.81 -28.91
CA ASP A 37 4.36 11.51 -30.34
C ASP A 37 5.29 10.27 -30.54
N ALA A 38 4.81 9.38 -31.41
CA ALA A 38 5.48 8.48 -32.36
C ALA A 38 6.78 7.71 -32.04
N GLY A 39 6.77 6.42 -32.42
CA GLY A 39 7.97 5.82 -33.02
C GLY A 39 8.09 4.30 -32.87
N ALA A 40 7.60 3.56 -33.85
CA ALA A 40 7.83 2.13 -34.00
C ALA A 40 9.22 1.80 -34.58
N GLY A 41 9.83 0.71 -34.10
CA GLY A 41 10.62 -0.23 -34.92
C GLY A 41 12.12 -0.36 -34.62
N GLY A 42 12.58 -1.61 -34.50
CA GLY A 42 13.85 -2.03 -35.09
C GLY A 42 14.91 -2.66 -34.19
N GLU A 43 14.90 -4.00 -34.12
CA GLU A 43 16.05 -4.95 -34.26
C GLU A 43 17.39 -4.77 -33.50
N GLU A 44 17.76 -5.86 -32.80
CA GLU A 44 19.00 -6.17 -32.04
C GLU A 44 20.29 -6.39 -32.93
N PRO A 45 21.41 -6.97 -32.43
CA PRO A 45 22.31 -6.65 -31.29
C PRO A 45 23.81 -6.69 -31.71
N ILE A 46 24.72 -5.88 -31.13
CA ILE A 46 26.19 -6.18 -31.18
C ILE A 46 26.92 -5.60 -29.96
N GLY A 47 27.63 -6.44 -29.17
CA GLY A 47 28.74 -5.94 -28.34
C GLY A 47 29.19 -6.73 -27.11
N GLY A 48 29.84 -7.89 -27.32
CA GLY A 48 31.07 -8.37 -26.64
C GLY A 48 31.25 -8.37 -25.09
N PRO A 49 31.78 -9.46 -24.49
CA PRO A 49 31.95 -9.61 -23.05
C PRO A 49 33.24 -8.97 -22.52
N THR A 50 33.14 -8.16 -21.47
CA THR A 50 34.27 -7.83 -20.60
C THR A 50 33.84 -7.90 -19.14
N GLY A 51 34.44 -8.85 -18.42
CA GLY A 51 34.29 -8.98 -16.98
C GLY A 51 34.68 -7.70 -16.27
N GLY A 52 33.75 -7.19 -15.48
CA GLY A 52 33.99 -6.28 -14.37
C GLY A 52 33.55 -7.01 -13.11
N ASP A 53 34.51 -7.23 -12.23
CA ASP A 53 34.33 -7.66 -10.84
C ASP A 53 33.32 -6.73 -10.16
N ALA A 54 32.09 -7.22 -9.94
CA ALA A 54 31.03 -6.47 -9.28
C ALA A 54 31.10 -6.74 -7.77
N THR A 55 31.72 -5.78 -7.11
CA THR A 55 31.48 -5.30 -5.75
C THR A 55 30.29 -5.91 -5.00
N ASP A 56 30.61 -6.57 -3.89
CA ASP A 56 30.12 -6.32 -2.53
C ASP A 56 28.74 -5.64 -2.36
N GLY A 57 27.84 -6.34 -1.67
CA GLY A 57 26.80 -5.76 -0.80
C GLY A 57 25.48 -5.39 -1.47
N GLY A 58 24.46 -6.22 -1.26
CA GLY A 58 23.09 -5.97 -1.73
C GLY A 58 22.56 -4.59 -1.32
N SER A 59 21.99 -3.89 -2.30
CA SER A 59 21.01 -2.85 -2.09
C SER A 59 19.85 -3.20 -3.02
N ASP A 60 19.04 -4.16 -2.58
CA ASP A 60 17.71 -4.38 -3.14
C ASP A 60 16.90 -3.12 -2.78
N GLY A 61 16.74 -2.22 -3.75
CA GLY A 61 16.32 -0.83 -3.58
C GLY A 61 14.85 -0.61 -3.21
N SER A 62 14.34 -1.33 -2.21
CA SER A 62 13.09 -0.96 -1.54
C SER A 62 13.45 -0.19 -0.27
N ALA A 63 12.79 0.95 -0.01
CA ALA A 63 12.90 1.54 1.32
C ALA A 63 12.14 0.60 2.26
N GLY A 64 12.83 0.17 3.33
CA GLY A 64 12.27 -0.80 4.25
C GLY A 64 10.98 -0.29 4.90
N ALA A 65 10.30 -1.21 5.57
CA ALA A 65 9.21 -0.92 6.50
C ALA A 65 9.61 0.19 7.49
N VAL A 66 8.79 1.25 7.56
CA VAL A 66 8.94 2.38 8.50
C VAL A 66 7.62 2.72 9.15
N ASP A 67 7.68 3.31 10.34
CA ASP A 67 6.48 3.82 11.04
C ASP A 67 5.74 4.84 10.17
N ALA A 68 4.41 4.76 10.16
CA ALA A 68 3.57 5.75 9.49
C ALA A 68 3.54 7.08 10.26
N ASP A 69 3.54 8.22 9.55
CA ASP A 69 3.26 9.52 10.12
C ASP A 69 1.75 9.63 10.43
N PRO A 70 1.34 9.69 11.71
CA PRO A 70 -0.08 9.75 12.07
C PRO A 70 -0.76 11.06 11.67
N ASP A 71 0.02 12.10 11.37
CA ASP A 71 -0.47 13.42 10.96
C ASP A 71 -0.50 13.60 9.43
N ALA A 72 -0.08 12.58 8.66
CA ALA A 72 -0.14 12.63 7.20
C ALA A 72 -1.58 12.87 6.71
N PRO A 73 -1.80 13.67 5.64
CA PRO A 73 -3.13 14.00 5.14
C PRO A 73 -3.72 12.86 4.29
N PHE A 74 -3.69 11.64 4.82
CA PHE A 74 -4.17 10.43 4.17
C PHE A 74 -5.49 9.96 4.79
N GLU A 75 -6.47 9.71 3.92
CA GLU A 75 -7.79 9.24 4.33
C GLU A 75 -8.33 8.20 3.35
N ALA A 76 -8.97 7.17 3.89
CA ALA A 76 -9.81 6.26 3.13
C ALA A 76 -11.28 6.54 3.46
N ARG A 77 -12.08 6.75 2.42
CA ARG A 77 -13.51 7.05 2.51
C ARG A 77 -14.31 6.03 1.72
N LEU A 78 -15.46 5.68 2.27
CA LEU A 78 -16.45 4.90 1.59
C LEU A 78 -17.40 5.83 0.84
N LEU A 79 -17.60 5.56 -0.44
CA LEU A 79 -18.60 6.21 -1.26
C LEU A 79 -19.74 5.22 -1.49
N ARG A 80 -20.98 5.70 -1.44
CA ARG A 80 -22.19 4.94 -1.77
C ARG A 80 -22.86 5.60 -2.96
N ASP A 81 -23.06 4.85 -4.04
CA ASP A 81 -23.72 5.36 -5.26
C ASP A 81 -23.06 6.67 -5.78
N GLY A 82 -21.75 6.84 -5.54
CA GLY A 82 -20.96 8.02 -5.94
C GLY A 82 -20.95 9.19 -4.95
N GLU A 83 -21.70 9.13 -3.85
CA GLU A 83 -21.70 10.13 -2.79
C GLU A 83 -20.83 9.71 -1.62
N VAL A 84 -20.19 10.66 -0.94
CA VAL A 84 -19.38 10.36 0.26
C VAL A 84 -20.31 9.89 1.38
N ASP A 85 -20.13 8.64 1.81
CA ASP A 85 -20.90 8.05 2.90
C ASP A 85 -20.20 8.29 4.24
N ARG A 86 -18.98 7.77 4.40
CA ARG A 86 -18.22 7.89 5.66
C ARG A 86 -16.72 7.69 5.50
N ARG A 87 -15.94 8.08 6.51
CA ARG A 87 -14.52 7.72 6.63
C ARG A 87 -14.38 6.28 7.13
N LEU A 88 -13.50 5.51 6.48
CA LEU A 88 -13.12 4.15 6.89
C LEU A 88 -11.92 4.18 7.82
N PHE A 89 -10.86 4.92 7.47
CA PHE A 89 -9.67 5.13 8.30
C PHE A 89 -8.85 6.31 7.74
N GLY A 90 -7.74 6.66 8.38
CA GLY A 90 -6.76 7.62 7.87
C GLY A 90 -5.38 7.35 8.46
N ALA A 91 -4.45 8.28 8.28
CA ALA A 91 -3.05 8.08 8.65
C ALA A 91 -2.83 7.66 10.12
N ALA A 92 -3.60 8.23 11.06
CA ALA A 92 -3.53 7.86 12.48
C ALA A 92 -3.96 6.42 12.80
N ASP A 93 -4.59 5.71 11.86
CA ASP A 93 -4.95 4.30 11.99
C ASP A 93 -3.88 3.36 11.39
N LEU A 94 -2.85 3.92 10.72
CA LEU A 94 -1.72 3.18 10.14
C LEU A 94 -0.62 2.93 11.16
N ASP A 95 0.04 1.78 11.05
CA ASP A 95 1.22 1.40 11.83
C ASP A 95 2.49 1.56 10.98
N GLU A 96 2.46 1.02 9.75
CA GLU A 96 3.65 0.89 8.90
C GLU A 96 3.37 1.27 7.44
N VAL A 97 4.40 1.78 6.79
CA VAL A 97 4.47 2.03 5.35
C VAL A 97 5.73 1.34 4.80
N GLU A 98 5.58 0.64 3.69
CA GLU A 98 6.68 -0.10 3.06
C GLU A 98 6.67 0.14 1.54
N GLY A 99 7.83 0.33 0.93
CA GLY A 99 7.97 0.60 -0.50
C GLY A 99 9.15 1.50 -0.80
N VAL A 100 9.42 1.86 -2.05
CA VAL A 100 8.70 1.53 -3.27
C VAL A 100 9.20 0.20 -3.84
N PHE A 101 8.28 -0.67 -4.25
CA PHE A 101 8.62 -1.91 -4.95
C PHE A 101 8.26 -1.83 -6.43
N ASP A 102 9.13 -2.34 -7.31
CA ASP A 102 8.78 -2.63 -8.70
C ASP A 102 7.99 -3.95 -8.77
N GLY A 103 6.79 -3.91 -9.33
CA GLY A 103 5.94 -5.08 -9.53
C GLY A 103 5.24 -5.04 -10.87
N ASP A 104 5.46 -6.03 -11.74
CA ASP A 104 4.73 -6.23 -13.02
C ASP A 104 4.48 -4.95 -13.88
N GLY A 105 5.40 -3.98 -13.88
CA GLY A 105 5.29 -2.73 -14.64
C GLY A 105 4.59 -1.57 -13.92
N GLU A 106 4.33 -1.72 -12.63
CA GLU A 106 3.82 -0.73 -11.69
C GLU A 106 4.72 -0.63 -10.46
N TYR A 107 4.57 0.46 -9.72
CA TYR A 107 5.31 0.77 -8.51
C TYR A 107 4.37 0.69 -7.31
N LEU A 108 4.72 -0.11 -6.31
CA LEU A 108 3.85 -0.45 -5.20
C LEU A 108 4.34 0.18 -3.91
N VAL A 109 3.40 0.79 -3.18
CA VAL A 109 3.55 1.16 -1.77
C VAL A 109 2.55 0.34 -0.95
N TYR A 110 3.01 -0.30 0.11
CA TYR A 110 2.16 -1.01 1.06
C TYR A 110 1.93 -0.13 2.29
N VAL A 111 0.69 -0.12 2.78
CA VAL A 111 0.32 0.51 4.05
C VAL A 111 -0.34 -0.55 4.93
N ALA A 112 0.07 -0.60 6.20
CA ALA A 112 -0.48 -1.51 7.19
C ALA A 112 -1.26 -0.73 8.24
N LEU A 113 -2.50 -1.13 8.48
CA LEU A 113 -3.28 -0.68 9.63
C LEU A 113 -2.75 -1.31 10.92
N GLY A 114 -2.76 -0.55 12.01
CA GLY A 114 -2.60 -1.13 13.35
C GLY A 114 -3.83 -1.98 13.73
N ASP A 115 -3.71 -2.83 14.75
CA ASP A 115 -4.80 -3.71 15.19
C ASP A 115 -6.11 -2.94 15.46
N ASP A 116 -6.02 -1.80 16.17
CA ASP A 116 -7.16 -0.92 16.44
C ASP A 116 -7.76 -0.33 15.13
N GLY A 117 -6.90 -0.06 14.14
CA GLY A 117 -7.28 0.44 12.82
C GLY A 117 -8.03 -0.61 12.00
N VAL A 118 -7.61 -1.88 12.07
CA VAL A 118 -8.28 -3.02 11.43
C VAL A 118 -9.67 -3.23 12.04
N ASP A 119 -9.76 -3.29 13.37
CA ASP A 119 -11.03 -3.45 14.08
C ASP A 119 -12.01 -2.32 13.72
N ALA A 120 -11.52 -1.08 13.75
CA ALA A 120 -12.33 0.08 13.42
C ALA A 120 -12.75 0.11 11.93
N PHE A 121 -11.87 -0.31 11.03
CA PHE A 121 -12.18 -0.45 9.61
C PHE A 121 -13.33 -1.43 9.40
N GLN A 122 -13.22 -2.64 9.95
CA GLN A 122 -14.22 -3.69 9.79
C GLN A 122 -15.56 -3.29 10.42
N GLU A 123 -15.55 -2.66 11.60
CA GLU A 123 -16.76 -2.15 12.23
C GLU A 123 -17.45 -1.07 11.35
N ARG A 124 -16.68 -0.10 10.84
CA ARG A 124 -17.22 0.98 9.98
C ARG A 124 -17.76 0.45 8.66
N LEU A 125 -17.08 -0.54 8.07
CA LEU A 125 -17.51 -1.21 6.84
C LEU A 125 -18.82 -1.96 7.07
N ALA A 126 -18.93 -2.77 8.13
CA ALA A 126 -20.16 -3.46 8.48
C ALA A 126 -21.30 -2.48 8.79
N ALA A 127 -21.04 -1.43 9.56
CA ALA A 127 -22.04 -0.42 9.93
C ALA A 127 -22.52 0.43 8.75
N SER A 128 -21.82 0.42 7.60
CA SER A 128 -22.28 1.08 6.37
C SER A 128 -23.28 0.25 5.55
N GLY A 129 -23.37 -1.05 5.81
CA GLY A 129 -24.10 -2.01 4.98
C GLY A 129 -23.30 -2.52 3.77
N ALA A 130 -22.02 -2.18 3.65
CA ALA A 130 -21.14 -2.69 2.58
C ALA A 130 -20.90 -4.21 2.66
N VAL A 131 -21.13 -4.83 3.81
CA VAL A 131 -21.11 -6.29 3.96
C VAL A 131 -22.34 -6.95 3.32
N ASP A 132 -23.48 -6.26 3.33
CA ASP A 132 -24.74 -6.79 2.79
C ASP A 132 -24.95 -6.46 1.31
N GLU A 133 -24.54 -5.26 0.88
CA GLU A 133 -24.73 -4.76 -0.49
C GLU A 133 -23.43 -4.13 -1.05
N PRO A 134 -22.32 -4.91 -1.16
CA PRO A 134 -20.97 -4.38 -1.47
C PRO A 134 -20.91 -3.60 -2.77
N GLU A 135 -21.63 -4.05 -3.81
CA GLU A 135 -21.59 -3.49 -5.17
C GLU A 135 -22.07 -2.02 -5.26
N ARG A 136 -22.74 -1.49 -4.22
CA ARG A 136 -23.10 -0.07 -4.15
C ARG A 136 -21.99 0.84 -3.68
N PHE A 137 -20.89 0.25 -3.20
CA PHE A 137 -19.86 0.97 -2.48
C PHE A 137 -18.51 0.96 -3.20
N VAL A 138 -17.78 2.04 -2.99
CA VAL A 138 -16.41 2.21 -3.47
C VAL A 138 -15.56 2.75 -2.34
N ALA A 139 -14.42 2.11 -2.05
CA ALA A 139 -13.41 2.68 -1.18
C ALA A 139 -12.49 3.60 -2.00
N SER A 140 -12.46 4.89 -1.69
CA SER A 140 -11.57 5.89 -2.27
C SER A 140 -10.56 6.33 -1.23
N MET A 141 -9.28 6.24 -1.56
CA MET A 141 -8.16 6.65 -0.73
C MET A 141 -7.55 7.90 -1.32
N THR A 142 -7.33 8.89 -0.48
CA THR A 142 -6.80 10.19 -0.88
C THR A 142 -5.60 10.60 -0.04
N LEU A 143 -4.60 11.22 -0.66
CA LEU A 143 -3.49 11.90 -0.01
C LEU A 143 -3.56 13.40 -0.35
N ASP A 144 -3.63 14.26 0.65
CA ASP A 144 -3.84 15.71 0.51
C ASP A 144 -5.05 16.05 -0.41
N GLY A 145 -6.12 15.26 -0.27
CA GLY A 145 -7.33 15.38 -1.09
C GLY A 145 -7.23 14.86 -2.52
N THR A 146 -6.06 14.39 -2.97
CA THR A 146 -5.86 13.78 -4.29
C THR A 146 -6.11 12.27 -4.20
N GLU A 147 -6.97 11.71 -5.05
CA GLU A 147 -7.27 10.27 -5.06
C GLU A 147 -6.04 9.48 -5.52
N VAL A 148 -5.49 8.66 -4.63
CA VAL A 148 -4.32 7.80 -4.88
C VAL A 148 -4.73 6.36 -5.18
N ARG A 149 -5.91 5.93 -4.71
CA ARG A 149 -6.44 4.60 -5.01
C ARG A 149 -7.96 4.57 -4.92
N ARG A 150 -8.57 3.81 -5.81
CA ARG A 150 -10.00 3.52 -5.82
C ARG A 150 -10.23 2.02 -5.93
N VAL A 151 -11.12 1.48 -5.10
CA VAL A 151 -11.48 0.06 -5.08
C VAL A 151 -12.99 -0.07 -5.07
N GLU A 152 -13.55 -0.63 -6.13
CA GLU A 152 -14.95 -1.04 -6.17
C GLU A 152 -15.13 -2.26 -5.26
N LEU A 153 -16.15 -2.24 -4.41
CA LEU A 153 -16.39 -3.34 -3.47
C LEU A 153 -17.31 -4.38 -4.11
N ASP A 154 -16.90 -5.64 -4.00
CA ASP A 154 -17.69 -6.81 -4.35
C ASP A 154 -17.71 -7.80 -3.17
N GLU A 155 -18.54 -8.84 -3.26
CA GLU A 155 -18.68 -9.83 -2.18
C GLU A 155 -17.34 -10.49 -1.81
N SER A 156 -16.48 -10.78 -2.80
CA SER A 156 -15.19 -11.43 -2.55
C SER A 156 -14.19 -10.48 -1.91
N THR A 157 -14.16 -9.23 -2.38
CA THR A 157 -13.39 -8.13 -1.80
C THR A 157 -13.78 -7.90 -0.33
N VAL A 158 -15.07 -7.73 -0.04
CA VAL A 158 -15.50 -7.47 1.34
C VAL A 158 -15.26 -8.67 2.22
N SER A 159 -15.55 -9.88 1.73
CA SER A 159 -15.22 -11.12 2.45
C SER A 159 -13.74 -11.18 2.83
N ALA A 160 -12.83 -10.84 1.91
CA ALA A 160 -11.39 -10.85 2.18
C ALA A 160 -10.99 -9.78 3.19
N LEU A 161 -11.59 -8.59 3.13
CA LEU A 161 -11.31 -7.46 4.03
C LEU A 161 -11.88 -7.64 5.44
N THR A 162 -12.92 -8.46 5.59
CA THR A 162 -13.53 -8.81 6.89
C THR A 162 -13.04 -10.13 7.46
N ASP A 163 -12.12 -10.81 6.76
CA ASP A 163 -11.52 -12.05 7.25
C ASP A 163 -10.54 -11.76 8.40
N ASP A 164 -10.58 -12.58 9.45
CA ASP A 164 -9.67 -12.46 10.60
C ASP A 164 -8.18 -12.58 10.19
N GLY A 165 -7.88 -13.15 9.01
CA GLY A 165 -6.54 -13.34 8.48
C GLY A 165 -6.01 -12.22 7.57
N TRP A 166 -6.80 -11.18 7.26
CA TRP A 166 -6.37 -10.11 6.34
C TRP A 166 -5.14 -9.32 6.84
N GLY A 167 -5.03 -9.09 8.14
CA GLY A 167 -3.87 -8.42 8.75
C GLY A 167 -3.71 -6.93 8.41
N GLY A 168 -4.73 -6.28 7.83
CA GLY A 168 -4.76 -4.83 7.68
C GLY A 168 -3.88 -4.22 6.58
N VAL A 169 -3.31 -5.06 5.69
CA VAL A 169 -2.38 -4.59 4.65
C VAL A 169 -3.13 -4.22 3.38
N LEU A 170 -2.83 -3.03 2.86
CA LEU A 170 -3.33 -2.49 1.61
C LEU A 170 -2.18 -2.12 0.70
N THR A 171 -2.26 -2.53 -0.56
CA THR A 171 -1.33 -2.10 -1.60
C THR A 171 -1.80 -0.78 -2.21
N LEU A 172 -0.90 0.05 -2.72
CA LEU A 172 -1.17 1.28 -3.47
C LEU A 172 -0.33 1.25 -4.75
N PRO A 173 -0.95 0.97 -5.91
CA PRO A 173 -0.23 0.84 -7.18
C PRO A 173 -0.14 2.16 -7.93
N PHE A 174 1.03 2.43 -8.50
CA PHE A 174 1.32 3.65 -9.26
C PHE A 174 1.99 3.32 -10.58
N GLY A 175 1.63 4.03 -11.64
CA GLY A 175 2.28 3.88 -12.96
C GLY A 175 3.66 4.53 -13.06
N GLU A 176 4.04 5.36 -12.07
CA GLU A 176 5.29 6.12 -12.08
C GLU A 176 6.00 6.01 -10.72
N GLU A 177 7.28 5.65 -10.76
CA GLU A 177 8.14 5.50 -9.57
C GLU A 177 8.12 6.72 -8.68
N ARG A 178 8.28 7.91 -9.28
CA ARG A 178 8.34 9.17 -8.53
C ARG A 178 7.05 9.48 -7.77
N VAL A 179 5.91 9.02 -8.28
CA VAL A 179 4.63 9.19 -7.59
C VAL A 179 4.58 8.25 -6.39
N ALA A 180 4.99 7.00 -6.57
CA ALA A 180 5.10 6.04 -5.48
C ALA A 180 6.08 6.51 -4.40
N GLU A 181 7.26 7.00 -4.79
CA GLU A 181 8.27 7.56 -3.87
C GLU A 181 7.70 8.74 -3.09
N SER A 182 7.05 9.68 -3.79
CA SER A 182 6.43 10.84 -3.13
C SER A 182 5.32 10.44 -2.16
N VAL A 183 4.54 9.40 -2.47
CA VAL A 183 3.49 8.89 -1.56
C VAL A 183 4.14 8.20 -0.36
N TYR A 184 5.15 7.35 -0.56
CA TYR A 184 5.90 6.72 0.51
C TYR A 184 6.50 7.77 1.46
N GLU A 185 7.24 8.75 0.94
CA GLU A 185 7.85 9.83 1.72
C GLU A 185 6.82 10.69 2.47
N SER A 186 5.61 10.85 1.92
CA SER A 186 4.55 11.64 2.57
C SER A 186 3.83 10.88 3.70
N LEU A 187 3.90 9.54 3.69
CA LEU A 187 3.27 8.69 4.69
C LEU A 187 4.28 8.20 5.74
N ALA A 188 5.57 8.18 5.44
CA ALA A 188 6.62 7.77 6.36
C ALA A 188 6.86 8.84 7.45
N ALA A 189 7.00 8.40 8.70
CA ALA A 189 7.45 9.25 9.79
C ALA A 189 8.92 9.68 9.57
N ALA A 190 9.21 10.95 9.87
CA ALA A 190 10.53 11.58 9.67
C ALA A 190 11.56 11.29 10.77
#